data_AF-A0A534V6J3-F1
#
_entry.id   AF-A0A534V6J3-F1
#
_cell.length_a   1.000
_cell.length_b   1.000
_cell.length_c   1.000
_cell.angle_alpha   90.00
_cell.angle_beta   90.00
_cell.angle_gamma   90.00
#
_symmetry.space_group_name_H-M   'P 1'
#
loop_
_entity.id
_entity.type
_entity.pdbx_description
1 polymer ?
#
loop_
_entity_poly.entity_id
_entity_poly.type
_entity_poly.pdbx_seq_one_letter_code
_entity_poly.pdbx_strand_id
1 'polypeptide(L)'
;MTHGDDHKQRRGLALTEFALTIPLAFVLFIGILDFGRVFYTAMTVSHAARAGVQYGAQNSLTSGDFAGMRDVVTNAAADVNRNITPTACRFCQCADGSG
;
A
#
# COMPACT_ATOMS: atom_id res chain seq x y z
N MET A 1 61.19 9.09 17.07
CA MET A 1 60.12 9.04 16.06
C MET A 1 58.89 8.45 16.75
N THR A 2 58.00 9.31 17.22
CA THR A 2 56.84 8.96 18.08
C THR A 2 55.64 8.65 17.19
N HIS A 3 55.15 7.40 17.21
CA HIS A 3 54.11 6.87 16.32
C HIS A 3 52.82 6.48 17.08
N GLY A 4 52.46 7.24 18.12
CA GLY A 4 51.41 6.86 19.09
C GLY A 4 50.02 7.48 18.89
N ASP A 5 49.87 8.49 18.03
CA ASP A 5 48.70 9.39 18.10
C ASP A 5 47.59 9.13 17.04
N ASP A 6 47.84 8.29 16.03
CA ASP A 6 46.91 8.05 14.91
C ASP A 6 45.62 7.30 15.29
N HIS A 7 45.68 6.42 16.30
CA HIS A 7 44.57 5.52 16.62
C HIS A 7 43.37 6.23 17.30
N LYS A 8 43.63 7.30 18.06
CA LYS A 8 42.59 8.03 18.80
C LYS A 8 41.82 8.99 17.88
N GLN A 9 42.50 9.56 16.88
CA GLN A 9 41.92 10.49 15.92
C GLN A 9 40.95 9.78 14.95
N ARG A 10 41.32 8.58 14.46
CA ARG A 10 40.45 7.76 13.59
C ARG A 10 39.11 7.36 14.23
N ARG A 11 39.07 7.15 15.55
CA ARG A 11 37.83 6.82 16.28
C ARG A 11 36.85 7.99 16.40
N GLY A 12 37.36 9.22 16.57
CA GLY A 12 36.51 10.42 16.61
C GLY A 12 35.97 10.83 15.23
N LEU A 13 36.76 10.58 14.18
CA LEU A 13 36.35 10.79 12.79
C LEU A 13 35.23 9.83 12.36
N ALA A 14 35.32 8.54 12.68
CA ALA A 14 34.28 7.57 12.35
C ALA A 14 32.91 7.89 12.98
N LEU A 15 32.90 8.39 14.23
CA LEU A 15 31.68 8.83 14.92
C LEU A 15 31.05 10.05 14.25
N THR A 16 31.86 10.98 13.74
CA THR A 16 31.39 12.19 13.09
C THR A 16 30.89 11.93 11.66
N GLU A 17 31.55 11.05 10.89
CA GLU A 17 31.04 10.56 9.60
C GLU A 17 29.68 9.86 9.74
N PHE A 18 29.53 9.03 10.78
CA PHE A 18 28.26 8.37 11.04
C PHE A 18 27.15 9.36 11.45
N ALA A 19 27.49 10.35 12.30
CA ALA A 19 26.56 11.39 12.72
C ALA A 19 26.02 12.23 11.53
N LEU A 20 26.80 12.41 10.47
CA LEU A 20 26.40 13.11 9.25
C LEU A 20 25.62 12.22 8.26
N THR A 21 25.88 10.92 8.21
CA THR A 21 25.21 9.99 7.26
C THR A 21 23.87 9.49 7.77
N ILE A 22 23.71 9.27 9.08
CA ILE A 22 22.43 8.90 9.71
C ILE A 22 21.26 9.80 9.29
N PRO A 23 21.31 11.14 9.43
CA PRO A 23 20.15 11.98 9.11
C PRO A 23 19.75 11.87 7.64
N LEU A 24 20.72 11.76 6.72
CA LEU A 24 20.45 11.53 5.30
C LEU A 24 19.78 10.17 5.06
N ALA A 25 20.26 9.12 5.74
CA ALA A 25 19.66 7.79 5.68
C ALA A 25 18.23 7.76 6.22
N PHE A 26 17.93 8.51 7.30
CA PHE A 26 16.57 8.63 7.83
C PHE A 26 15.62 9.33 6.87
N VAL A 27 16.05 10.41 6.21
CA VAL A 27 15.22 11.08 5.19
C VAL A 27 14.89 10.11 4.04
N LEU A 28 15.88 9.37 3.56
CA LEU A 28 15.67 8.36 2.52
C LEU A 28 14.71 7.25 2.99
N PHE A 29 14.89 6.78 4.23
CA PHE A 29 14.05 5.73 4.81
C PHE A 29 12.59 6.16 4.95
N ILE A 30 12.34 7.37 5.45
CA ILE A 30 10.99 7.94 5.52
C ILE A 30 10.37 8.04 4.13
N GLY A 31 11.14 8.48 3.12
CA GLY A 31 10.67 8.50 1.73
C GLY A 31 10.22 7.11 1.26
N ILE A 32 11.03 6.08 1.48
CA ILE A 32 10.68 4.70 1.11
C ILE A 32 9.42 4.22 1.83
N LEU A 33 9.25 4.54 3.11
CA LEU A 33 8.06 4.17 3.87
C LEU A 33 6.79 4.82 3.32
N ASP A 34 6.87 6.09 2.91
CA ASP A 34 5.74 6.80 2.32
C ASP A 34 5.32 6.18 0.99
N PHE A 35 6.28 5.90 0.10
CA PHE A 35 6.01 5.16 -1.14
C PHE A 35 5.44 3.77 -0.87
N GLY A 36 5.98 3.05 0.11
CA GLY A 36 5.47 1.74 0.52
C GLY A 36 4.00 1.79 0.95
N ARG A 37 3.60 2.82 1.71
CA ARG A 37 2.20 3.07 2.09
C ARG A 37 1.32 3.30 0.86
N VAL A 38 1.77 4.10 -0.10
CA VAL A 38 1.00 4.39 -1.34
C VAL A 38 0.78 3.11 -2.17
N PHE A 39 1.80 2.28 -2.35
CA PHE A 39 1.63 1.01 -3.06
C PHE A 39 0.71 0.04 -2.33
N TYR A 40 0.83 -0.02 -1.00
CA TYR A 40 -0.05 -0.83 -0.17
C TYR A 40 -1.52 -0.40 -0.33
N THR A 41 -1.83 0.91 -0.29
CA THR A 41 -3.21 1.36 -0.49
C THR A 41 -3.75 1.03 -1.88
N ALA A 42 -2.96 1.21 -2.93
CA ALA A 42 -3.35 0.85 -4.30
C ALA A 42 -3.66 -0.65 -4.45
N MET A 43 -2.85 -1.51 -3.83
CA MET A 43 -3.05 -2.95 -3.84
C MET A 43 -4.31 -3.35 -3.07
N THR A 44 -4.49 -2.82 -1.87
CA THR A 44 -5.67 -3.08 -1.04
C THR A 44 -6.98 -2.66 -1.74
N VAL A 45 -7.00 -1.51 -2.41
CA VAL A 45 -8.18 -1.07 -3.19
C VAL A 45 -8.48 -2.04 -4.34
N SER A 46 -7.45 -2.51 -5.05
CA SER A 46 -7.61 -3.47 -6.15
C SER A 46 -8.13 -4.82 -5.66
N HIS A 47 -7.63 -5.31 -4.52
CA HIS A 47 -8.12 -6.53 -3.89
C HIS A 47 -9.56 -6.38 -3.41
N ALA A 48 -9.90 -5.25 -2.78
CA ALA A 48 -11.24 -4.96 -2.31
C ALA A 48 -12.25 -4.94 -3.47
N ALA A 49 -11.94 -4.25 -4.57
CA ALA A 49 -12.77 -4.23 -5.77
C ALA A 49 -13.00 -5.63 -6.33
N ARG A 50 -11.95 -6.46 -6.39
CA ARG A 50 -12.06 -7.86 -6.84
C ARG A 50 -12.94 -8.69 -5.92
N ALA A 51 -12.83 -8.52 -4.60
CA ALA A 51 -13.71 -9.20 -3.64
C ALA A 51 -15.19 -8.81 -3.84
N GLY A 52 -15.47 -7.53 -4.09
CA GLY A 52 -16.82 -7.06 -4.41
C GLY A 52 -17.40 -7.69 -5.69
N VAL A 53 -16.60 -7.78 -6.76
CA VAL A 53 -17.00 -8.47 -8.00
C VAL A 53 -17.21 -9.96 -7.77
N GLN A 54 -16.32 -10.62 -7.01
CA GLN A 54 -16.47 -12.03 -6.68
C GLN A 54 -17.77 -12.31 -5.92
N TYR A 55 -18.15 -11.44 -4.99
CA TYR A 55 -19.44 -11.52 -4.30
C TYR A 55 -20.63 -11.46 -5.27
N GLY A 56 -20.61 -10.51 -6.21
CA GLY A 56 -21.65 -10.36 -7.22
C GLY A 56 -21.70 -11.49 -8.25
N ALA A 57 -20.56 -12.15 -8.50
CA ALA A 57 -20.46 -13.25 -9.46
C ALA A 57 -20.89 -14.62 -8.88
N GLN A 58 -21.19 -14.70 -7.58
CA GLN A 58 -21.51 -16.00 -6.94
C GLN A 58 -22.82 -16.61 -7.45
N ASN A 59 -23.87 -15.81 -7.62
CA ASN A 59 -25.15 -16.27 -8.16
C ASN A 59 -25.99 -15.11 -8.73
N SER A 60 -27.10 -15.44 -9.38
CA SER A 60 -28.00 -14.45 -9.98
C SER A 60 -28.68 -13.53 -8.95
N LEU A 61 -28.86 -13.96 -7.71
CA LEU A 61 -29.44 -13.15 -6.62
C LEU A 61 -28.44 -12.10 -6.13
N THR A 62 -27.18 -12.48 -5.90
CA THR A 62 -26.11 -11.57 -5.44
C THR A 62 -25.65 -10.63 -6.55
N SER A 63 -25.87 -10.98 -7.83
CA SER A 63 -25.56 -10.11 -8.97
C SER A 63 -26.25 -8.73 -8.94
N GLY A 64 -27.40 -8.62 -8.26
CA GLY A 64 -28.14 -7.37 -8.07
C GLY A 64 -27.96 -6.75 -6.69
N ASP A 65 -27.25 -7.41 -5.78
CA ASP A 65 -27.06 -6.93 -4.41
C ASP A 65 -25.90 -5.93 -4.35
N PHE A 66 -26.15 -4.72 -4.83
CA PHE A 66 -25.18 -3.64 -4.79
C PHE A 66 -24.84 -3.19 -3.37
N ALA A 67 -25.74 -3.39 -2.39
CA ALA A 67 -25.46 -3.06 -1.00
C ALA A 67 -24.43 -4.04 -0.42
N GLY A 68 -24.64 -5.35 -0.62
CA GLY A 68 -23.70 -6.40 -0.21
C GLY A 68 -22.34 -6.26 -0.89
N MET A 69 -22.31 -5.97 -2.20
CA MET A 69 -21.04 -5.72 -2.91
C MET A 69 -20.27 -4.55 -2.30
N ARG A 70 -20.95 -3.46 -1.95
CA ARG A 70 -20.31 -2.28 -1.34
C ARG A 70 -19.77 -2.59 0.04
N ASP A 71 -20.50 -3.35 0.85
CA ASP A 71 -20.09 -3.74 2.20
C ASP A 71 -18.83 -4.64 2.18
N VAL A 72 -18.76 -5.58 1.23
CA VAL A 72 -17.56 -6.40 1.03
C VAL A 72 -16.35 -5.53 0.65
N VAL A 73 -16.53 -4.55 -0.23
CA VAL A 73 -15.44 -3.64 -0.63
C VAL A 73 -15.00 -2.75 0.54
N THR A 74 -15.91 -2.15 1.30
CA THR A 74 -15.57 -1.28 2.45
C THR A 74 -14.92 -2.07 3.58
N ASN A 75 -15.33 -3.32 3.80
CA ASN A 75 -14.71 -4.18 4.80
C ASN A 75 -13.31 -4.63 4.37
N ALA A 76 -13.12 -5.00 3.10
CA ALA A 76 -11.81 -5.39 2.56
C ALA A 76 -10.81 -4.21 2.52
N ALA A 77 -11.29 -2.98 2.38
CA ALA A 77 -10.47 -1.77 2.43
C ALA A 77 -10.44 -1.07 3.80
N ALA A 78 -10.95 -1.72 4.85
CA ALA A 78 -11.13 -1.08 6.16
C ALA A 78 -9.82 -0.62 6.82
N ASP A 79 -8.71 -1.30 6.51
CA ASP A 79 -7.37 -1.00 7.01
C ASP A 79 -6.76 0.28 6.41
N VAL A 80 -7.20 0.66 5.20
CA VAL A 80 -6.66 1.82 4.48
C VAL A 80 -7.55 3.05 4.61
N ASN A 81 -8.86 2.93 4.36
CA ASN A 81 -9.82 4.02 4.52
C ASN A 81 -11.26 3.50 4.44
N ARG A 82 -12.06 3.71 5.49
CA ARG A 82 -13.48 3.31 5.51
C ARG A 82 -14.41 4.25 4.73
N ASN A 83 -13.96 5.45 4.37
CA ASN A 83 -14.77 6.48 3.71
C ASN A 83 -14.65 6.47 2.18
N ILE A 84 -14.27 5.32 1.60
CA ILE A 84 -14.28 5.12 0.15
C ILE A 84 -15.73 4.92 -0.32
N THR A 85 -16.07 5.45 -1.51
CA THR A 85 -17.40 5.25 -2.11
C THR A 85 -17.28 4.27 -3.26
N PRO A 86 -17.45 2.95 -3.02
CA PRO A 86 -17.46 1.97 -4.09
C PRO A 86 -18.73 2.07 -4.91
N THR A 87 -18.59 2.12 -6.23
CA THR A 87 -19.70 2.06 -7.18
C THR A 87 -19.75 0.68 -7.79
N ALA A 88 -20.89 0.01 -7.65
CA ALA A 88 -21.16 -1.27 -8.28
C ALA A 88 -22.22 -1.09 -9.37
N CYS A 89 -21.96 -1.65 -10.55
CA CYS A 89 -22.90 -1.65 -11.67
C CYS A 89 -23.00 -3.05 -12.24
N ARG A 90 -24.21 -3.45 -12.62
CA ARG A 90 -24.45 -4.69 -13.36
C ARG A 90 -24.53 -4.36 -14.84
N PHE A 91 -23.78 -5.08 -15.65
CA PHE A 91 -23.93 -5.08 -17.10
C PHE A 91 -24.40 -6.47 -17.53
N CYS A 92 -25.28 -6.50 -18.54
CA CYS A 92 -25.65 -7.72 -19.22
C CYS A 92 -24.84 -7.74 -20.52
N GLN A 93 -24.16 -8.84 -20.77
CA GLN A 93 -23.44 -9.04 -22.02
C GLN A 93 -23.67 -10.48 -22.46
N CYS A 94 -23.99 -10.64 -23.74
CA CYS A 94 -24.09 -11.94 -24.39
C CYS A 94 -22.70 -12.60 -24.47
N ALA A 95 -22.66 -13.92 -24.62
CA ALA A 95 -21.40 -14.67 -24.69
C ALA A 95 -20.48 -14.24 -25.86
N ASP A 96 -21.03 -13.57 -26.86
CA ASP A 96 -20.33 -12.99 -28.02
C ASP A 96 -19.81 -11.56 -27.76
N GLY A 97 -20.02 -11.01 -26.56
CA GLY A 97 -19.61 -9.66 -26.23
C GLY A 97 -20.57 -8.56 -26.67
N SER A 98 -21.73 -8.90 -27.27
CA SER A 98 -22.78 -7.91 -27.56
C SER A 98 -23.59 -7.57 -26.30
N GLY A 99 -24.06 -6.32 -26.18
CA GLY A 99 -24.85 -5.80 -25.05
C GLY A 99 -26.31 -5.59 -25.39
#